data_AF-A0A533ZJ63-F1
#
_entry.id   AF-A0A533ZJ63-F1
#
_cell.length_a   1.000
_cell.length_b   1.000
_cell.length_c   1.000
_cell.angle_alpha   90.00
_cell.angle_beta   90.00
_cell.angle_gamma   90.00
#
_symmetry.space_group_name_H-M   'P 1'
#
loop_
_entity.id
_entity.type
_entity.pdbx_description
1 polymer ?
#
loop_
_entity_poly.entity_id
_entity_poly.type
_entity_poly.pdbx_seq_one_letter_code
_entity_poly.pdbx_strand_id
1 'polypeptide(L)'
;MKVVWAPWRMAYIKQARKPARCIFCSKARERRDAANLLLHRGRHGFVMMNLFPYNSGHLMVAPYAHVNSPESLSADAALDLIRLTNLSLRALRAAIRPEGFNVGMNLGRVSGAGLDAHVHLHIVPRWNGDTNFMPLFSETRVIPEHLR
;
A
#
# COMPACT_ATOMS: atom_id res chain seq x y z
N MET A 1 32.97 -10.44 5.69
CA MET A 1 31.72 -10.17 4.95
C MET A 1 30.58 -10.14 5.97
N LYS A 2 29.89 -9.01 6.18
CA LYS A 2 28.76 -8.95 7.11
C LYS A 2 27.51 -9.44 6.38
N VAL A 3 27.05 -10.65 6.71
CA VAL A 3 25.84 -11.23 6.13
C VAL A 3 24.63 -10.60 6.83
N VAL A 4 23.82 -9.85 6.07
CA VAL A 4 22.55 -9.31 6.57
C VAL A 4 21.46 -10.33 6.27
N TRP A 5 20.98 -11.00 7.31
CA TRP A 5 19.89 -11.96 7.21
C TRP A 5 18.56 -11.21 7.20
N ALA A 6 17.82 -11.29 6.09
CA ALA A 6 16.47 -10.75 5.95
C ALA A 6 15.44 -11.90 5.89
N PRO A 7 15.22 -12.65 6.99
CA PRO A 7 14.36 -13.84 6.99
C PRO A 7 12.90 -13.56 6.60
N TRP A 8 12.40 -12.33 6.75
CA TRP A 8 11.09 -11.92 6.23
C TRP A 8 11.00 -12.03 4.69
N ARG A 9 12.12 -11.86 3.98
CA ARG A 9 12.18 -12.00 2.51
C ARG A 9 11.95 -13.44 2.06
N MET A 10 12.21 -14.43 2.92
CA MET A 10 11.86 -15.83 2.62
C MET A 10 10.34 -16.06 2.65
N ALA A 11 9.59 -15.34 3.50
CA ALA A 11 8.13 -15.39 3.45
C ALA A 11 7.61 -14.79 2.13
N TYR A 12 8.21 -13.70 1.66
CA TYR A 12 7.94 -13.10 0.35
C TYR A 12 8.20 -14.10 -0.80
N ILE A 13 9.39 -14.72 -0.87
CA ILE A 13 9.71 -15.67 -1.95
C ILE A 13 8.77 -16.88 -1.93
N LYS A 14 8.41 -17.38 -0.73
CA LYS A 14 7.49 -18.51 -0.58
C LYS A 14 6.04 -18.15 -0.92
N GLN A 15 5.62 -16.90 -0.68
CA GLN A 15 4.26 -16.41 -0.96
C GLN A 15 4.13 -15.72 -2.32
N ALA A 16 5.22 -15.43 -3.03
CA ALA A 16 5.26 -14.82 -4.37
C ALA A 16 4.73 -15.73 -5.49
N ARG A 17 3.94 -16.75 -5.15
CA ARG A 17 2.99 -17.31 -6.11
C ARG A 17 1.93 -16.24 -6.35
N LYS A 18 1.76 -15.82 -7.60
CA LYS A 18 0.62 -14.96 -7.99
C LYS A 18 -0.65 -15.60 -7.41
N PRO A 19 -1.37 -14.92 -6.50
CA PRO A 19 -2.59 -15.48 -5.97
C PRO A 19 -3.55 -15.70 -7.14
N ALA A 20 -4.20 -16.86 -7.17
CA ALA A 20 -5.15 -17.19 -8.24
C ALA A 20 -6.35 -16.22 -8.30
N ARG A 21 -6.53 -15.39 -7.27
CA ARG A 21 -7.58 -14.38 -7.14
C ARG A 21 -6.98 -13.04 -6.71
N CYS A 22 -7.60 -11.94 -7.14
CA CYS A 22 -7.20 -10.59 -6.72
C CYS A 22 -7.26 -10.42 -5.19
N ILE A 23 -6.16 -9.93 -4.60
CA ILE A 23 -6.06 -9.71 -3.15
C ILE A 23 -7.05 -8.65 -2.66
N PHE A 24 -7.27 -7.59 -3.44
CA PHE A 24 -8.18 -6.52 -3.09
C PHE A 24 -9.63 -7.02 -3.06
N CYS A 25 -10.04 -7.77 -4.08
CA CYS A 25 -11.39 -8.34 -4.12
C CYS A 25 -11.63 -9.38 -3.03
N SER A 26 -10.66 -10.26 -2.78
CA SER A 26 -10.80 -11.31 -1.75
C SER A 26 -10.85 -10.71 -0.36
N LYS A 27 -9.85 -9.90 0.02
CA LYS A 27 -9.75 -9.31 1.36
C LYS A 27 -10.88 -8.33 1.67
N ALA A 28 -11.34 -7.55 0.68
CA ALA A 28 -12.46 -6.64 0.88
C ALA A 28 -13.79 -7.37 1.13
N ARG A 29 -13.97 -8.61 0.64
CA ARG A 29 -15.21 -9.37 0.87
C ARG A 29 -15.25 -10.03 2.24
N GLU A 30 -14.09 -10.37 2.79
CA GLU A 30 -13.99 -10.97 4.11
C GLU A 30 -14.26 -9.94 5.21
N ARG A 31 -15.04 -10.30 6.23
CA ARG A 31 -15.29 -9.45 7.42
C ARG A 31 -14.22 -9.63 8.50
N ARG A 32 -12.95 -9.66 8.10
CA ARG A 32 -11.79 -9.87 9.00
C ARG A 32 -10.80 -8.73 8.87
N ASP A 33 -11.28 -7.51 9.14
CA ASP A 33 -10.58 -6.28 8.76
C ASP A 33 -9.17 -6.19 9.36
N ALA A 34 -9.00 -6.46 10.66
CA ALA A 34 -7.69 -6.44 11.30
C ALA A 34 -6.70 -7.44 10.68
N ALA A 35 -7.13 -8.69 10.46
CA ALA A 35 -6.29 -9.72 9.84
C ALA A 35 -5.96 -9.40 8.37
N ASN A 36 -6.86 -8.69 7.69
CA ASN A 36 -6.69 -8.28 6.30
C ASN A 36 -6.00 -6.93 6.14
N LEU A 37 -5.65 -6.29 7.25
CA LEU A 37 -5.06 -4.95 7.30
C LEU A 37 -5.97 -3.87 6.69
N LEU A 38 -7.30 -4.09 6.66
CA LEU A 38 -8.26 -3.06 6.28
C LEU A 38 -8.44 -2.09 7.46
N LEU A 39 -8.21 -0.80 7.19
CA LEU A 39 -8.37 0.27 8.17
C LEU A 39 -9.74 0.93 8.08
N HIS A 40 -10.29 1.04 6.87
CA HIS A 40 -11.54 1.74 6.66
C HIS A 40 -12.27 1.24 5.40
N ARG A 41 -13.60 1.18 5.47
CA ARG A 41 -14.48 0.80 4.36
C ARG A 41 -15.35 2.00 3.99
N GLY A 42 -15.10 2.57 2.82
CA GLY A 42 -15.93 3.61 2.22
C GLY A 42 -17.09 3.02 1.42
N ARG A 43 -17.74 3.88 0.62
CA ARG A 43 -18.92 3.52 -0.16
C ARG A 43 -18.55 2.77 -1.44
N HIS A 44 -17.53 3.25 -2.15
CA HIS A 44 -17.07 2.70 -3.43
C HIS A 44 -15.63 2.17 -3.36
N GLY A 45 -14.90 2.45 -2.28
CA GLY A 45 -13.57 1.92 -2.03
C GLY A 45 -13.28 1.66 -0.56
N PHE A 46 -12.05 1.29 -0.28
CA PHE A 46 -11.57 0.98 1.07
C PHE A 46 -10.09 1.36 1.21
N VAL A 47 -9.64 1.48 2.46
CA VAL A 47 -8.26 1.78 2.83
C VAL A 47 -7.67 0.56 3.52
N MET A 48 -6.48 0.14 3.10
CA MET A 48 -5.75 -0.96 3.72
C MET A 48 -4.26 -0.63 3.89
N MET A 49 -3.60 -1.24 4.85
CA MET A 49 -2.14 -1.12 4.98
C MET A 49 -1.45 -2.02 3.96
N ASN A 50 -0.33 -1.54 3.43
CA ASN A 50 0.53 -2.38 2.61
C ASN A 50 1.30 -3.37 3.49
N LEU A 51 1.20 -4.66 3.16
CA LEU A 51 1.94 -5.74 3.85
C LEU A 51 3.45 -5.59 3.69
N PHE A 52 3.91 -4.97 2.60
CA PHE A 52 5.31 -4.71 2.29
C PHE A 52 5.51 -3.18 2.12
N PRO A 53 5.50 -2.43 3.23
CA PRO A 53 5.47 -0.98 3.18
C PRO A 53 6.78 -0.37 2.63
N TYR A 54 6.68 0.80 1.99
CA TYR A 54 7.86 1.61 1.67
C TYR A 54 8.39 2.29 2.93
N ASN A 55 7.49 2.89 3.69
CA ASN A 55 7.72 3.45 5.02
C ASN A 55 6.58 3.06 5.95
N SER A 56 6.80 3.23 7.25
CA SER A 56 5.76 3.09 8.28
C SER A 56 4.53 3.93 7.91
N GLY A 57 3.35 3.32 8.04
CA GLY A 57 2.08 3.94 7.64
C GLY A 57 1.82 3.94 6.13
N HIS A 58 2.51 3.14 5.31
CA HIS A 58 2.18 2.98 3.89
C HIS A 58 0.77 2.38 3.72
N LEU A 59 -0.16 3.19 3.22
CA LEU A 59 -1.53 2.80 2.94
C LEU A 59 -1.78 2.62 1.44
N MET A 60 -2.78 1.82 1.13
CA MET A 60 -3.35 1.63 -0.19
C MET A 60 -4.84 1.96 -0.16
N VAL A 61 -5.31 2.78 -1.10
CA VAL A 61 -6.73 3.04 -1.33
C VAL A 61 -7.13 2.35 -2.63
N ALA A 62 -8.13 1.46 -2.55
CA ALA A 62 -8.57 0.67 -3.69
C ALA A 62 -10.11 0.71 -3.84
N PRO A 63 -10.63 0.70 -5.07
CA PRO A 63 -12.06 0.55 -5.31
C PRO A 63 -12.50 -0.89 -5.05
N TYR A 64 -13.79 -1.09 -4.74
CA TYR A 64 -14.38 -2.44 -4.75
C TYR A 64 -14.48 -3.02 -6.17
N ALA A 65 -14.63 -2.15 -7.18
CA ALA A 65 -14.63 -2.54 -8.59
C ALA A 65 -13.28 -3.12 -9.01
N HIS A 66 -13.30 -4.23 -9.74
CA HIS A 66 -12.09 -4.86 -10.26
C HIS A 66 -11.76 -4.29 -11.64
N VAL A 67 -11.03 -3.18 -11.65
CA VAL A 67 -10.58 -2.49 -12.88
C VAL A 67 -9.09 -2.17 -12.77
N ASN A 68 -8.38 -2.13 -13.89
CA ASN A 68 -6.93 -1.92 -13.95
C ASN A 68 -6.50 -0.45 -14.11
N SER A 69 -7.41 0.44 -14.49
CA SER A 69 -7.14 1.87 -14.69
C SER A 69 -8.21 2.71 -13.98
N PRO A 70 -7.84 3.89 -13.42
CA PRO A 70 -8.80 4.85 -12.91
C PRO A 70 -9.75 5.37 -14.00
N GLU A 71 -9.36 5.30 -15.28
CA GLU A 71 -10.20 5.69 -16.43
C GLU A 71 -11.47 4.83 -16.55
N SER A 72 -11.46 3.63 -15.98
CA SER A 72 -12.60 2.70 -15.99
C SER A 72 -13.52 2.84 -14.77
N LEU A 73 -13.26 3.80 -13.88
CA LEU A 73 -14.10 4.04 -12.70
C LEU A 73 -15.28 4.95 -13.05
N SER A 74 -16.41 4.74 -12.37
CA SER A 74 -17.47 5.75 -12.36
C SER A 74 -16.99 7.02 -11.65
N ALA A 75 -17.60 8.16 -11.99
CA ALA A 75 -17.28 9.44 -11.36
C ALA A 75 -17.40 9.37 -9.82
N ASP A 76 -18.45 8.70 -9.32
CA ASP A 76 -18.66 8.49 -7.88
C ASP A 76 -17.54 7.67 -7.23
N ALA A 77 -17.09 6.60 -7.90
CA ALA A 77 -16.01 5.77 -7.39
C ALA A 77 -14.67 6.53 -7.39
N ALA A 78 -14.36 7.25 -8.46
CA ALA A 78 -13.16 8.08 -8.55
C ALA A 78 -13.14 9.16 -7.46
N LEU A 79 -14.27 9.84 -7.25
CA LEU A 79 -14.41 10.84 -6.18
C LEU A 79 -14.25 10.23 -4.79
N ASP A 80 -14.84 9.05 -4.55
CA ASP A 80 -14.70 8.37 -3.26
C ASP A 80 -13.25 7.96 -2.98
N LEU A 81 -12.49 7.52 -4.00
CA LEU A 81 -11.06 7.24 -3.88
C LEU A 81 -10.28 8.48 -3.42
N ILE A 82 -10.57 9.66 -3.97
CA ILE A 82 -9.93 10.92 -3.56
C ILE A 82 -10.35 11.31 -2.14
N ARG A 83 -11.62 11.12 -1.77
CA ARG A 83 -12.11 11.38 -0.39
C ARG A 83 -11.41 10.48 0.63
N LEU A 84 -11.29 9.19 0.33
CA LEU A 84 -10.57 8.21 1.15
C LEU A 84 -9.08 8.54 1.24
N THR A 85 -8.47 9.02 0.17
CA THR A 85 -7.08 9.49 0.16
C THR A 85 -6.91 10.67 1.10
N ASN A 86 -7.77 11.69 1.01
CA ASN A 86 -7.73 12.85 1.89
C ASN A 86 -7.97 12.48 3.36
N LEU A 87 -8.87 11.54 3.64
CA LEU A 87 -9.09 10.99 4.98
C LEU A 87 -7.82 10.32 5.52
N SER A 88 -7.19 9.48 4.70
CA SER A 88 -5.96 8.76 5.05
C SER A 88 -4.80 9.71 5.36
N LEU A 89 -4.61 10.77 4.57
CA LEU A 89 -3.60 11.79 4.82
C LEU A 89 -3.80 12.49 6.17
N ARG A 90 -5.05 12.84 6.52
CA ARG A 90 -5.36 13.45 7.83
C ARG A 90 -5.11 12.46 8.98
N ALA A 91 -5.52 11.21 8.82
CA ALA A 91 -5.32 10.18 9.83
C ALA A 91 -3.83 9.93 10.09
N LEU A 92 -3.02 9.83 9.03
CA LEU A 92 -1.57 9.64 9.14
C LEU A 92 -0.89 10.85 9.80
N ARG A 93 -1.31 12.08 9.46
CA ARG A 93 -0.83 13.29 10.15
C ARG A 93 -1.09 13.26 11.65
N ALA A 94 -2.28 12.83 12.05
CA ALA A 94 -2.63 12.72 13.46
C ALA A 94 -1.87 11.60 14.18
N ALA A 95 -1.70 10.44 13.53
CA ALA A 95 -1.13 9.25 14.15
C ALA A 95 0.40 9.30 14.28
N ILE A 96 1.11 9.63 13.18
CA ILE A 96 2.58 9.45 13.10
C ILE A 96 3.32 10.72 12.66
N ARG A 97 2.62 11.84 12.46
CA ARG A 97 3.21 13.16 12.17
C ARG A 97 4.31 13.14 11.07
N PRO A 98 4.03 12.63 9.86
CA PRO A 98 4.96 12.73 8.75
C PRO A 98 5.07 14.17 8.26
N GLU A 99 6.26 14.52 7.76
CA GLU A 99 6.56 15.85 7.21
C GLU A 99 6.09 16.01 5.77
N GLY A 100 5.89 14.89 5.06
CA GLY A 100 5.40 14.88 3.69
C GLY A 100 4.77 13.55 3.28
N PHE A 101 4.30 13.48 2.04
CA PHE A 101 3.71 12.26 1.47
C PHE A 101 4.09 12.09 -0.01
N ASN A 102 4.29 10.86 -0.45
CA ASN A 102 4.11 10.50 -1.86
C ASN A 102 2.76 9.83 -2.04
N VAL A 103 2.01 10.30 -3.02
CA VAL A 103 0.71 9.75 -3.39
C VAL A 103 0.71 9.47 -4.88
N GLY A 104 0.33 8.26 -5.30
CA GLY A 104 0.35 7.89 -6.71
C GLY A 104 -0.19 6.50 -7.01
N MET A 105 -0.38 6.22 -8.29
CA MET A 105 -0.77 4.91 -8.81
C MET A 105 0.29 4.45 -9.82
N ASN A 106 0.58 3.15 -9.84
CA ASN A 106 1.35 2.52 -10.91
C ASN A 106 0.36 1.86 -11.87
N LEU A 107 0.28 2.34 -13.11
CA LEU A 107 -0.65 1.83 -14.13
C LEU A 107 0.06 0.93 -15.15
N GLY A 108 -0.42 -0.31 -15.26
CA GLY A 108 0.14 -1.32 -16.15
C GLY A 108 1.46 -1.93 -15.65
N ARG A 109 1.79 -3.12 -16.16
CA ARG A 109 2.93 -3.94 -15.69
C ARG A 109 4.27 -3.21 -15.72
N VAL A 110 4.52 -2.38 -16.73
CA VAL A 110 5.82 -1.70 -16.94
C VAL A 110 6.05 -0.59 -15.91
N SER A 111 5.00 -0.05 -15.29
CA SER A 111 5.11 1.01 -14.28
C SER A 111 5.52 0.52 -12.89
N GLY A 112 5.81 -0.79 -12.73
CA GLY A 112 6.10 -1.39 -11.43
C GLY A 112 4.85 -1.76 -10.62
N ALA A 113 3.69 -1.90 -11.28
CA ALA A 113 2.49 -2.44 -10.65
C ALA A 113 2.69 -3.92 -10.30
N GLY A 114 2.89 -4.23 -9.01
CA GLY A 114 2.98 -5.60 -8.51
C GLY A 114 1.68 -6.40 -8.68
N LEU A 115 0.55 -5.69 -8.77
CA LEU A 115 -0.75 -6.20 -9.19
C LEU A 115 -1.35 -5.24 -10.22
N ASP A 116 -1.27 -5.61 -11.49
CA ASP A 116 -1.64 -4.78 -12.63
C ASP A 116 -3.13 -4.86 -13.03
N ALA A 117 -3.86 -5.84 -12.50
CA ALA A 117 -5.28 -6.03 -12.81
C ALA A 117 -6.25 -5.22 -11.92
N HIS A 118 -5.78 -4.62 -10.82
CA HIS A 118 -6.64 -3.88 -9.87
C HIS A 118 -5.97 -2.58 -9.46
N VAL A 119 -6.55 -1.45 -9.86
CA VAL A 119 -6.04 -0.11 -9.59
C VAL A 119 -6.07 0.23 -8.10
N HIS A 120 -4.98 0.79 -7.60
CA HIS A 120 -4.89 1.24 -6.21
C HIS A 120 -3.94 2.42 -6.09
N LEU A 121 -4.28 3.35 -5.20
CA LEU A 121 -3.46 4.50 -4.83
C LEU A 121 -2.57 4.13 -3.67
N HIS A 122 -1.29 4.37 -3.80
CA HIS A 122 -0.33 4.35 -2.71
C HIS A 122 -0.33 5.69 -1.99
N ILE A 123 -0.27 5.65 -0.66
CA ILE A 123 -0.02 6.79 0.21
C ILE A 123 1.15 6.43 1.10
N VAL A 124 2.31 7.04 0.85
CA VAL A 124 3.56 6.76 1.55
C VAL A 124 3.95 7.98 2.38
N PRO A 125 3.85 7.91 3.72
CA PRO A 125 4.37 8.94 4.62
C PRO A 125 5.88 9.13 4.46
N ARG A 126 6.35 10.37 4.50
CA ARG A 126 7.76 10.75 4.33
C ARG A 126 8.24 11.66 5.46
N TRP A 127 9.51 11.52 5.80
CA TRP A 127 10.26 12.41 6.69
C TRP A 127 11.55 12.83 6.01
N ASN A 128 12.07 14.00 6.36
CA ASN A 128 13.39 14.42 5.89
C ASN A 128 14.45 13.38 6.30
N GLY A 129 15.21 12.88 5.32
CA GLY A 129 16.26 11.88 5.54
C GLY A 129 15.79 10.42 5.72
N ASP A 130 14.51 10.11 5.49
CA ASP A 130 13.98 8.74 5.59
C ASP A 130 14.57 7.77 4.54
N THR A 131 14.93 8.28 3.36
CA THR A 131 15.76 7.58 2.38
C THR A 131 17.22 7.82 2.72
N ASN A 132 17.85 6.85 3.37
CA ASN A 132 19.29 6.87 3.62
C ASN A 132 20.05 6.05 2.56
N PHE A 133 21.37 5.95 2.71
CA PHE A 133 22.24 5.23 1.76
C PHE A 133 22.12 3.69 1.86
N MET A 134 21.48 3.15 2.90
CA MET A 134 21.43 1.71 3.15
C MET A 134 20.72 0.92 2.03
N PRO A 135 19.56 1.37 1.49
CA PRO A 135 18.95 0.72 0.33
C PRO A 135 19.84 0.73 -0.93
N LEU A 136 20.69 1.76 -1.09
CA LEU A 136 21.52 1.93 -2.29
C LEU A 136 22.77 1.05 -2.26
N PHE A 137 23.45 0.93 -1.11
CA PHE A 137 24.70 0.18 -1.01
C PHE A 137 24.56 -1.22 -0.43
N SER A 138 23.49 -1.48 0.31
CA SER A 138 23.32 -2.74 1.06
C SER A 138 21.99 -3.45 0.80
N GLU A 139 21.19 -2.95 -0.17
CA GLU A 139 19.83 -3.44 -0.48
C GLU A 139 18.94 -3.59 0.77
N THR A 140 19.29 -2.88 1.85
CA THR A 140 18.68 -3.02 3.17
C THR A 140 17.83 -1.79 3.44
N ARG A 141 16.53 -2.00 3.67
CA ARG A 141 15.60 -0.93 4.02
C ARG A 141 15.39 -0.89 5.53
N VAL A 142 15.58 0.28 6.12
CA VAL A 142 15.32 0.54 7.53
C VAL A 142 13.89 1.08 7.64
N ILE A 143 13.01 0.34 8.32
CA ILE A 143 11.65 0.80 8.63
C ILE A 143 11.68 1.28 10.08
N PRO A 144 11.44 2.57 10.35
CA PRO A 144 11.69 3.17 11.65
C PRO A 144 10.72 2.72 12.74
N GLU A 145 9.56 2.16 12.37
CA GLU A 145 8.51 1.76 13.31
C GLU A 145 7.92 0.40 12.95
N HIS A 146 7.77 -0.46 13.95
CA HIS A 146 7.16 -1.78 13.82
C HIS A 146 5.64 -1.68 14.03
N LEU A 147 4.83 -2.41 13.24
CA LEU A 147 3.39 -2.55 13.48
C LEU A 147 3.18 -3.29 14.82
N ARG A 148 2.82 -2.59 15.90
CA ARG A 148 2.34 -3.17 17.15
C ARG A 148 1.13 -2.40 17.64
#